data_AF-A0A370AGA7-F1
#
_entry.id   AF-A0A370AGA7-F1
#
_cell.length_a   1.000
_cell.length_b   1.000
_cell.length_c   1.000
_cell.angle_alpha   90.00
_cell.angle_beta   90.00
_cell.angle_gamma   90.00
#
_symmetry.space_group_name_H-M   'P 1'
#
loop_
_entity.id
_entity.type
_entity.pdbx_description
1 polymer ?
#
loop_
_entity_poly.entity_id
_entity_poly.type
_entity_poly.pdbx_seq_one_letter_code
_entity_poly.pdbx_strand_id
1 'polypeptide(L)'
;MRYSLGFRESQLRKVLPPVNRPISDVAKESGVSDQTLRNWLKKSKEGTLNPQETVGSAGRSHREKLNLIIEAKTISKNDQGKWLREKGLHTEHITQYEQELRDLIQDKDQTEKDEKKRLIKENKQLKKELAKKEKALAEMAALYTLKKKAEELWGEDEDD
;
A
#
# COMPACT_ATOMS: atom_id res chain seq x y z
N MET A 1 9.46 -5.91 -21.99
CA MET A 1 8.04 -5.50 -21.99
C MET A 1 7.27 -6.45 -21.06
N ARG A 2 6.49 -5.94 -20.11
CA ARG A 2 5.74 -6.75 -19.13
C ARG A 2 4.32 -6.99 -19.66
N TYR A 3 3.86 -8.23 -19.64
CA TYR A 3 2.50 -8.60 -20.08
C TYR A 3 1.72 -9.19 -18.90
N SER A 4 0.51 -8.66 -18.65
CA SER A 4 -0.41 -9.15 -17.63
C SER A 4 -0.88 -10.58 -17.94
N LEU A 5 -1.34 -11.30 -16.92
CA LEU A 5 -1.84 -12.68 -17.09
C LEU A 5 -2.98 -12.73 -18.11
N GLY A 6 -3.98 -11.86 -17.94
CA GLY A 6 -5.11 -11.77 -18.87
C GLY A 6 -4.68 -11.43 -20.30
N PHE A 7 -3.64 -10.60 -20.48
CA PHE A 7 -3.09 -10.37 -21.82
C PHE A 7 -2.47 -11.65 -22.40
N ARG A 8 -1.64 -12.37 -21.63
CA ARG A 8 -1.02 -13.64 -22.09
C ARG A 8 -2.07 -14.67 -22.46
N GLU A 9 -3.08 -14.85 -21.62
CA GLU A 9 -4.19 -15.79 -21.87
C GLU A 9 -4.98 -15.39 -23.12
N SER A 10 -5.26 -14.10 -23.32
CA SER A 10 -5.94 -13.62 -24.52
C SER A 10 -5.16 -13.93 -25.80
N GLN A 11 -3.83 -13.78 -25.79
CA GLN A 11 -3.00 -14.11 -26.95
C GLN A 11 -2.90 -15.62 -27.16
N LEU A 12 -2.77 -16.40 -26.08
CA LEU A 12 -2.77 -17.86 -26.16
C LEU A 12 -4.08 -18.42 -26.69
N ARG A 13 -5.23 -17.83 -26.34
CA ARG A 13 -6.55 -18.23 -26.85
C ARG A 13 -6.68 -18.07 -28.37
N LYS A 14 -5.94 -17.14 -28.98
CA LYS A 14 -5.88 -16.98 -30.45
C LYS A 14 -5.09 -18.12 -31.11
N VAL A 15 -4.03 -18.59 -30.44
CA VAL A 15 -3.11 -19.62 -30.96
C VAL A 15 -3.61 -21.04 -30.68
N LEU A 16 -4.33 -21.24 -29.57
CA LEU A 16 -4.88 -22.53 -29.15
C LEU A 16 -6.24 -22.81 -29.84
N PRO A 17 -6.69 -24.08 -29.85
CA PRO A 17 -8.05 -24.42 -30.25
C PRO A 17 -9.08 -23.64 -29.42
N PRO A 18 -10.18 -23.13 -30.02
CA PRO A 18 -10.71 -23.45 -31.34
C PRO A 18 -10.20 -22.58 -32.50
N VAL A 19 -9.37 -21.56 -32.24
CA VAL A 19 -9.01 -20.55 -33.25
C VAL A 19 -7.80 -20.97 -34.09
N ASN A 20 -6.77 -21.60 -33.49
CA ASN A 20 -5.58 -22.13 -34.18
C ASN A 20 -4.86 -21.15 -35.13
N ARG A 21 -4.77 -19.86 -34.79
CA ARG A 21 -4.00 -18.90 -35.60
C ARG A 21 -2.49 -19.17 -35.53
N PRO A 22 -1.75 -18.94 -36.62
CA PRO A 22 -0.30 -19.08 -36.61
C PRO A 22 0.35 -18.03 -35.69
N ILE A 23 1.40 -18.46 -34.99
CA ILE A 23 2.10 -17.63 -34.00
C ILE A 23 2.65 -16.33 -34.63
N SER A 24 3.10 -16.40 -35.89
CA SER A 24 3.64 -15.26 -36.64
C SER A 24 2.63 -14.12 -36.82
N ASP A 25 1.35 -14.46 -36.99
CA ASP A 25 0.32 -13.45 -37.23
C ASP A 25 -0.09 -12.81 -35.91
N VAL A 26 -0.22 -13.62 -34.85
CA VAL A 26 -0.46 -13.12 -33.49
C VAL A 26 0.71 -12.27 -33.01
N ALA A 27 1.96 -12.63 -33.35
CA ALA A 27 3.16 -11.86 -33.02
C ALA A 27 3.13 -10.46 -33.66
N LYS A 28 2.82 -10.39 -34.96
CA LYS A 28 2.69 -9.12 -35.70
C LYS A 28 1.55 -8.26 -35.18
N GLU A 29 0.40 -8.86 -34.85
CA GLU A 29 -0.77 -8.16 -34.34
C GLU A 29 -0.58 -7.62 -32.92
N SER A 30 0.02 -8.42 -32.04
CA SER A 30 0.16 -8.08 -30.61
C SER A 30 1.45 -7.34 -30.27
N GLY A 31 2.39 -7.23 -31.22
CA GLY A 31 3.72 -6.68 -30.98
C GLY A 31 4.59 -7.54 -30.04
N VAL A 32 4.21 -8.81 -29.83
CA VAL A 32 4.94 -9.77 -29.00
C VAL A 32 5.83 -10.62 -29.89
N SER A 33 7.08 -10.87 -29.49
CA SER A 33 7.97 -11.74 -30.27
C SER A 33 7.43 -13.17 -30.39
N ASP A 34 7.64 -13.80 -31.56
CA ASP A 34 7.31 -15.21 -31.80
C ASP A 34 7.86 -16.14 -30.70
N GLN A 35 9.09 -15.88 -30.24
CA GLN A 35 9.74 -16.69 -29.22
C GLN A 35 8.99 -16.63 -27.88
N THR A 36 8.48 -15.45 -27.51
CA THR A 36 7.71 -15.25 -26.28
C THR A 36 6.38 -16.02 -26.33
N LEU A 37 5.67 -15.95 -27.46
CA LEU A 37 4.41 -16.67 -27.66
C LEU A 37 4.62 -18.20 -27.62
N ARG A 38 5.71 -18.70 -28.24
CA ARG A 38 6.08 -20.13 -28.18
C ARG A 38 6.37 -20.59 -26.74
N ASN A 39 7.07 -19.76 -25.96
CA ASN A 39 7.36 -20.05 -24.57
C ASN A 39 6.08 -20.10 -23.71
N TRP A 40 5.15 -19.17 -23.92
CA TRP A 40 3.84 -19.21 -23.24
C TRP A 40 3.02 -20.44 -23.64
N LEU A 41 3.04 -20.81 -24.92
CA LEU A 41 2.33 -21.99 -25.42
C LEU A 41 2.87 -23.28 -24.79
N LYS A 42 4.20 -23.41 -24.69
CA LYS A 42 4.85 -24.55 -24.04
C LYS A 42 4.41 -24.67 -22.58
N LYS A 43 4.49 -23.58 -21.82
CA LYS A 43 4.06 -23.52 -20.42
C LYS A 43 2.57 -23.79 -20.24
N SER A 44 1.75 -23.37 -21.21
CA SER A 44 0.30 -23.67 -21.22
C SER A 44 0.04 -25.16 -21.31
N LYS A 45 0.79 -25.88 -22.14
CA LYS A 45 0.65 -27.33 -22.31
C LYS A 45 1.15 -28.10 -21.09
N GLU A 46 2.16 -27.58 -20.41
CA GLU A 46 2.73 -28.15 -19.19
C GLU A 46 1.89 -27.85 -17.94
N GLY A 47 0.83 -27.04 -18.04
CA GLY A 47 -0.02 -26.66 -16.90
C GLY A 47 0.67 -25.72 -15.90
N THR A 48 1.87 -25.23 -16.23
CA THR A 48 2.74 -24.41 -15.39
C THR A 48 2.67 -22.93 -15.74
N LEU A 49 1.59 -22.47 -16.38
CA LEU A 49 1.29 -21.05 -16.53
C LEU A 49 0.96 -20.45 -15.16
N ASN A 50 1.99 -20.29 -14.35
CA ASN A 50 1.87 -19.67 -13.06
C ASN A 50 1.63 -18.16 -13.27
N PRO A 51 0.60 -17.59 -12.62
CA PRO A 51 0.47 -16.13 -12.45
C PRO A 51 1.77 -15.52 -11.89
N GLN A 52 2.49 -16.35 -11.13
CA GLN A 52 3.70 -16.04 -10.39
C GLN A 52 5.02 -16.34 -11.11
N GLU A 53 5.02 -16.79 -12.38
CA GLU A 53 6.27 -16.86 -13.17
C GLU A 53 6.75 -15.47 -13.65
N THR A 54 6.53 -14.49 -12.80
CA THR A 54 7.35 -13.31 -12.60
C THR A 54 8.51 -13.69 -11.67
N VAL A 55 9.41 -14.56 -12.13
CA VAL A 55 10.78 -14.58 -11.58
C VAL A 55 11.44 -13.29 -12.09
N GLY A 56 11.06 -12.19 -11.46
CA GLY A 56 11.15 -10.87 -12.08
C GLY A 56 10.51 -9.83 -11.17
N SER A 57 11.17 -9.61 -10.05
CA SER A 57 11.11 -8.42 -9.20
C SER A 57 9.80 -8.07 -8.46
N ALA A 58 8.61 -8.24 -9.05
CA ALA A 58 7.37 -7.62 -8.58
C ALA A 58 6.60 -8.41 -7.50
N GLY A 59 6.81 -9.72 -7.35
CA GLY A 59 6.09 -10.55 -6.36
C GLY A 59 6.75 -10.62 -4.98
N ARG A 60 7.84 -9.90 -4.75
CA ARG A 60 8.63 -9.99 -3.52
C ARG A 60 8.16 -8.99 -2.47
N SER A 61 8.11 -9.43 -1.22
CA SER A 61 7.74 -8.56 -0.09
C SER A 61 8.80 -7.47 0.15
N HIS A 62 8.43 -6.36 0.79
CA HIS A 62 9.38 -5.30 1.14
C HIS A 62 10.56 -5.81 1.99
N ARG A 63 10.30 -6.77 2.89
CA ARG A 63 11.32 -7.44 3.69
C ARG A 63 12.29 -8.25 2.83
N GLU A 64 11.78 -8.98 1.85
CA GLU A 64 12.63 -9.74 0.91
C GLU A 64 13.46 -8.80 0.02
N LYS A 65 12.86 -7.71 -0.47
CA LYS A 65 13.57 -6.67 -1.24
C LYS A 65 14.72 -6.08 -0.43
N LEU A 66 14.48 -5.75 0.84
CA LEU A 66 15.50 -5.24 1.75
C LEU A 66 16.64 -6.25 1.95
N ASN A 67 16.31 -7.52 2.21
CA ASN A 67 17.32 -8.57 2.37
C ASN A 67 18.18 -8.71 1.11
N LEU A 68 17.58 -8.67 -0.08
CA LEU A 68 18.32 -8.73 -1.34
C LEU A 68 19.25 -7.52 -1.55
N ILE A 69 18.84 -6.32 -1.13
CA ILE A 69 19.70 -5.14 -1.15
C ILE A 69 20.89 -5.31 -0.19
N ILE A 70 20.64 -5.81 1.02
CA ILE A 70 21.68 -6.05 2.02
C ILE A 70 22.66 -7.11 1.51
N GLU A 71 22.16 -8.25 1.03
CA GLU A 71 22.97 -9.30 0.39
C GLU A 71 23.80 -8.73 -0.76
N ALA A 72 23.19 -7.96 -1.67
CA ALA A 72 23.89 -7.36 -2.80
C ALA A 72 25.06 -6.45 -2.37
N LYS A 73 24.96 -5.78 -1.22
CA LYS A 73 26.04 -4.93 -0.67
C LYS A 73 27.19 -5.71 -0.06
N THR A 74 26.94 -6.94 0.38
CA THR A 74 27.98 -7.83 0.94
C THR A 74 28.78 -8.57 -0.13
N ILE A 75 28.27 -8.62 -1.36
CA ILE A 75 28.89 -9.36 -2.46
C ILE A 75 29.92 -8.49 -3.20
N SER A 76 31.07 -9.08 -3.52
CA SER A 76 32.11 -8.43 -4.31
C SER A 76 31.61 -8.11 -5.73
N LYS A 77 32.10 -7.00 -6.31
CA LYS A 77 31.70 -6.56 -7.66
C LYS A 77 31.91 -7.63 -8.74
N ASN A 78 32.91 -8.50 -8.58
CA ASN A 78 33.18 -9.58 -9.53
C ASN A 78 32.12 -10.70 -9.49
N ASP A 79 31.53 -10.96 -8.32
CA ASP A 79 30.56 -12.04 -8.11
C ASP A 79 29.10 -11.56 -8.26
N GLN A 80 28.89 -10.24 -8.29
CA GLN A 80 27.57 -9.63 -8.36
C GLN A 80 26.76 -10.13 -9.57
N GLY A 81 27.40 -10.30 -10.74
CA GLY A 81 26.73 -10.80 -11.93
C GLY A 81 26.28 -12.27 -11.82
N LYS A 82 27.04 -13.10 -11.11
CA LYS A 82 26.68 -14.51 -10.86
C LYS A 82 25.50 -14.58 -9.89
N TRP A 83 25.58 -13.85 -8.78
CA TRP A 83 24.52 -13.78 -7.78
C TRP A 83 23.20 -13.24 -8.35
N LEU A 84 23.26 -12.18 -9.17
CA LEU A 84 22.09 -11.62 -9.84
C LEU A 84 21.38 -12.68 -10.69
N ARG A 85 22.14 -13.47 -11.47
CA ARG A 85 21.57 -14.56 -12.28
C ARG A 85 20.98 -15.67 -11.42
N GLU A 86 21.65 -16.08 -10.34
CA GLU A 86 21.15 -17.10 -9.40
C GLU A 86 19.82 -16.68 -8.75
N LYS A 87 19.69 -15.39 -8.40
CA LYS A 87 18.47 -14.85 -7.79
C LYS A 87 17.39 -14.44 -8.81
N GLY A 88 17.65 -14.60 -10.11
CA GLY A 88 16.74 -14.15 -11.18
C GLY A 88 16.51 -12.65 -11.14
N LEU A 89 17.57 -11.87 -10.90
CA LEU A 89 17.56 -10.43 -10.75
C LEU A 89 18.43 -9.77 -11.82
N HIS A 90 18.09 -8.52 -12.14
CA HIS A 90 18.91 -7.63 -12.95
C HIS A 90 19.42 -6.50 -12.06
N THR A 91 20.53 -5.87 -12.42
CA THR A 91 21.12 -4.78 -11.62
C THR A 91 20.11 -3.66 -11.36
N GLU A 92 19.28 -3.35 -12.36
CA GLU A 92 18.19 -2.37 -12.26
C GLU A 92 17.18 -2.68 -11.16
N HIS A 93 16.93 -3.96 -10.86
CA HIS A 93 15.99 -4.33 -9.80
C HIS A 93 16.48 -3.93 -8.42
N ILE A 94 17.80 -3.99 -8.16
CA ILE A 94 18.36 -3.59 -6.88
C ILE A 94 18.18 -2.08 -6.69
N THR A 95 18.51 -1.29 -7.72
CA THR A 95 18.31 0.16 -7.70
C THR A 95 16.84 0.53 -7.53
N GLN A 96 15.93 -0.16 -8.24
CA GLN A 96 14.49 0.04 -8.10
C GLN A 96 14.01 -0.25 -6.68
N TYR A 97 14.45 -1.36 -6.07
CA TYR A 97 14.08 -1.68 -4.69
C TYR A 97 14.60 -0.66 -3.68
N GLU A 98 15.81 -0.14 -3.88
CA GLU A 98 16.36 0.91 -3.02
C GLU A 98 15.53 2.20 -3.10
N GLN A 99 15.09 2.58 -4.30
CA GLN A 99 14.21 3.73 -4.51
C GLN A 99 12.82 3.50 -3.91
N GLU A 100 12.16 2.39 -4.21
CA GLU A 100 10.84 2.04 -3.68
C GLU A 100 10.82 2.06 -2.14
N LEU A 101 11.84 1.48 -1.48
CA LEU A 101 11.93 1.48 -0.02
C LEU A 101 12.19 2.87 0.55
N ARG A 102 12.99 3.70 -0.14
CA ARG A 102 13.25 5.08 0.27
C ARG A 102 11.98 5.94 0.19
N ASP A 103 11.26 5.85 -0.92
CA ASP A 103 10.03 6.62 -1.15
C ASP A 103 8.96 6.22 -0.14
N LEU A 104 8.83 4.92 0.16
CA LEU A 104 7.88 4.43 1.16
C LEU A 104 8.17 4.94 2.58
N ILE A 105 9.44 5.10 2.94
CA ILE A 105 9.82 5.70 4.23
C ILE A 105 9.48 7.20 4.24
N GLN A 106 9.79 7.91 3.16
CA GLN A 106 9.54 9.34 3.06
C GLN A 106 8.05 9.68 3.10
N ASP A 107 7.22 8.91 2.39
CA ASP A 107 5.77 9.08 2.37
C ASP A 107 5.15 8.80 3.74
N LYS A 108 5.60 7.74 4.43
CA LYS A 108 5.16 7.43 5.80
C LYS A 108 5.50 8.57 6.76
N ASP A 109 6.75 9.04 6.75
CA ASP A 109 7.19 10.15 7.60
C ASP A 109 6.35 11.41 7.38
N GLN A 110 5.97 11.69 6.12
CA GLN A 110 5.17 12.86 5.79
C GLN A 110 3.71 12.69 6.27
N THR A 111 3.10 11.53 6.01
CA THR A 111 1.73 11.24 6.46
C THR A 111 1.61 11.27 7.98
N GLU A 112 2.54 10.66 8.71
CA GLU A 112 2.56 10.67 10.18
C GLU A 112 2.72 12.09 10.75
N LYS A 113 3.57 12.92 10.12
CA LYS A 113 3.73 14.33 10.53
C LYS A 113 2.44 15.12 10.35
N ASP A 114 1.73 14.91 9.25
CA ASP A 114 0.50 15.64 8.96
C ASP A 114 -0.66 15.17 9.83
N GLU A 115 -0.76 13.86 10.08
CA GLU A 115 -1.72 13.29 11.03
C GLU A 115 -1.46 13.81 12.45
N LYS A 116 -0.21 13.82 12.90
CA LYS A 116 0.18 14.36 14.21
C LYS A 116 -0.21 15.83 14.37
N LYS A 117 0.04 16.66 13.34
CA LYS A 117 -0.37 18.07 13.36
C LYS A 117 -1.89 18.23 13.45
N ARG A 118 -2.64 17.39 12.72
CA ARG A 118 -4.11 17.39 12.77
C ARG A 118 -4.61 17.02 14.18
N LEU A 119 -4.11 15.93 14.74
CA LEU A 119 -4.48 15.46 16.08
C LEU A 119 -4.15 16.49 17.17
N ILE A 120 -3.00 17.17 17.08
CA ILE A 120 -2.63 18.24 18.02
C ILE A 120 -3.64 19.40 17.95
N LYS A 121 -4.03 19.83 16.74
CA LYS A 121 -5.02 20.90 16.56
C LYS A 121 -6.39 20.51 17.12
N GLU A 122 -6.83 19.30 16.81
CA GLU A 122 -8.09 18.75 17.29
C GLU A 122 -8.11 18.63 18.82
N ASN A 123 -7.04 18.08 19.41
CA ASN A 123 -6.92 17.98 20.86
C ASN A 123 -6.96 19.36 21.55
N LYS A 124 -6.31 20.37 20.96
CA LYS A 124 -6.35 21.75 21.48
C LYS A 124 -7.76 22.34 21.40
N GLN A 125 -8.49 22.08 20.32
CA GLN A 125 -9.86 22.55 20.15
C GLN A 125 -10.80 21.87 21.16
N LEU A 126 -10.72 20.55 21.27
CA LEU A 126 -11.51 19.76 22.23
C LEU A 126 -11.26 20.20 23.67
N LYS A 127 -10.00 20.44 24.06
CA LYS A 127 -9.66 20.96 25.39
C LYS A 127 -10.30 22.34 25.67
N LYS A 128 -10.34 23.23 24.67
CA LYS A 128 -11.00 24.54 24.83
C LYS A 128 -12.50 24.41 24.98
N GLU A 129 -13.13 23.54 24.20
CA GLU A 129 -14.57 23.29 24.29
C GLU A 129 -14.95 22.63 25.61
N LEU A 130 -14.14 21.68 26.07
CA LEU A 130 -14.28 21.05 27.38
C LEU A 130 -14.23 22.11 28.50
N ALA A 131 -13.20 22.96 28.51
CA ALA A 131 -13.06 24.01 29.52
C ALA A 131 -14.25 24.99 29.54
N LYS A 132 -14.81 25.32 28.36
CA LYS A 132 -16.02 26.17 28.27
C LYS A 132 -17.25 25.46 28.84
N LYS A 133 -17.42 24.18 28.54
CA LYS A 133 -18.53 23.36 29.05
C LYS A 133 -18.43 23.16 30.56
N GLU A 134 -17.24 22.89 31.08
CA GLU A 134 -16.98 22.78 32.52
C GLU A 134 -17.27 24.09 33.25
N LYS A 135 -16.88 25.24 32.67
CA LYS A 135 -17.20 26.56 33.23
C LYS A 135 -18.70 26.81 33.30
N ALA A 136 -19.43 26.56 32.20
CA ALA A 136 -20.89 26.73 32.17
C ALA A 136 -21.59 25.76 33.14
N LEU A 137 -21.09 24.54 33.27
CA LEU A 137 -21.61 23.56 34.23
C LEU A 137 -21.38 24.01 35.69
N ALA A 138 -20.21 24.57 35.99
CA ALA A 138 -19.91 25.14 37.31
C ALA A 138 -20.80 26.35 37.63
N GLU A 139 -21.03 27.23 36.65
CA GLU A 139 -21.96 28.37 36.79
C GLU A 139 -23.39 27.87 37.07
N MET A 140 -23.87 26.86 36.34
CA MET A 140 -25.19 26.25 36.59
C MET A 140 -25.28 25.59 37.97
N ALA A 141 -24.23 24.90 38.41
CA ALA A 141 -24.20 24.32 39.76
C ALA A 141 -24.23 25.39 40.85
N ALA A 142 -23.53 26.51 40.66
CA ALA A 142 -23.58 27.66 41.56
C ALA A 142 -24.98 28.29 41.60
N LEU A 143 -25.62 28.50 40.44
CA LEU A 143 -26.99 29.02 40.39
C LEU A 143 -28.00 28.08 41.05
N TYR A 144 -27.89 26.77 40.80
CA TYR A 144 -28.77 25.76 41.40
C TYR A 144 -28.62 25.70 42.93
N THR A 145 -27.38 25.75 43.43
CA THR A 145 -27.14 25.77 44.88
C THR A 145 -27.62 27.05 45.54
N LEU A 146 -27.47 28.21 44.88
CA LEU A 146 -28.04 29.47 45.36
C LEU A 146 -29.56 29.43 45.39
N LYS A 147 -30.21 28.92 44.34
CA LYS A 147 -31.67 28.73 44.28
C LYS A 147 -32.16 27.87 45.45
N LYS A 148 -31.54 26.71 45.66
CA LYS A 148 -31.89 25.81 46.77
C LYS A 148 -31.74 26.47 48.14
N LYS A 149 -30.65 27.22 48.36
CA LYS A 149 -30.45 27.97 49.60
C LYS A 149 -31.49 29.08 49.80
N ALA A 150 -31.93 29.72 48.71
CA ALA A 150 -32.97 30.73 48.79
C ALA A 150 -34.32 30.09 49.16
N GLU A 151 -34.69 28.98 48.54
CA GLU A 151 -35.89 28.18 48.90
C GLU A 151 -35.84 27.71 50.37
N GLU A 152 -34.67 27.29 50.88
CA GLU A 152 -34.50 26.91 52.29
C GLU A 152 -34.65 28.09 53.27
N LEU A 153 -34.25 29.31 52.88
CA LEU A 153 -34.28 30.49 53.75
C LEU A 153 -35.63 31.22 53.74
N TRP A 154 -36.26 31.30 52.57
CA TRP A 154 -37.51 32.03 52.38
C TRP A 154 -38.74 31.13 52.32
N GLY A 155 -38.57 29.80 52.30
CA GLY A 155 -39.64 28.85 52.01
C GLY A 155 -39.94 28.82 50.51
N GLU A 156 -40.62 27.77 50.05
CA GLU A 156 -41.35 27.89 48.79
C GLU A 156 -42.43 28.95 49.02
N ASP A 157 -42.46 30.01 48.21
CA ASP A 157 -43.68 30.79 48.02
C ASP A 157 -44.70 29.83 47.34
N GLU A 158 -45.26 28.90 48.12
CA GLU A 158 -46.52 28.24 47.83
C GLU A 158 -47.63 29.26 48.13
N ASP A 159 -47.80 30.24 47.24
CA ASP A 159 -49.02 31.05 47.16
C ASP A 159 -49.49 31.03 45.67
N ASP A 160 -50.43 30.11 45.39
CA ASP A 160 -51.30 29.90 44.21
C ASP A 160 -50.69 29.76 42.79
#